data_AF-A0A9D6FW34-F1
#
_entry.id   AF-A0A9D6FW34-F1
#
_cell.length_a   1.000
_cell.length_b   1.000
_cell.length_c   1.000
_cell.angle_alpha   90.00
_cell.angle_beta   90.00
_cell.angle_gamma   90.00
#
_symmetry.space_group_name_H-M   'P 1'
#
loop_
_entity.id
_entity.type
_entity.pdbx_description
1 polymer ?
#
loop_
_entity_poly.entity_id
_entity_poly.type
_entity_poly.pdbx_seq_one_letter_code
_entity_poly.pdbx_strand_id
1 'polypeptide(L)'
;MIDRALLYRLSLMAAAVCLAAAVAAAAIDSLSLAGGILLGGALGVTPFATWPIILKPGRRRWVVMLLLLPKLGLYMAALYFLVTRGIVRPFGVFIGLTAVITVAFLGCFARLASAREAVR
;
A
#
# COMPACT_ATOMS: atom_id res chain seq x y z
N MET A 1 -1.69 -20.92 -0.91
CA MET A 1 -0.80 -19.98 -1.63
C MET A 1 -1.60 -18.73 -2.00
N ILE A 2 -1.14 -17.54 -1.61
CA ILE A 2 -1.76 -16.29 -2.09
C ILE A 2 -1.43 -16.17 -3.58
N ASP A 3 -2.46 -16.07 -4.41
CA ASP A 3 -2.32 -16.02 -5.86
C ASP A 3 -1.79 -14.63 -6.27
N ARG A 4 -0.85 -14.57 -7.20
CA ARG A 4 -0.31 -13.29 -7.71
C ARG A 4 -1.41 -12.43 -8.30
N ALA A 5 -2.38 -13.06 -8.95
CA ALA A 5 -3.54 -12.38 -9.50
C ALA A 5 -4.38 -11.68 -8.40
N LEU A 6 -4.51 -12.31 -7.22
CA LEU A 6 -5.22 -11.70 -6.09
C LEU A 6 -4.47 -10.49 -5.54
N LEU A 7 -3.16 -10.62 -5.30
CA LEU A 7 -2.33 -9.50 -4.81
C LEU A 7 -2.37 -8.31 -5.76
N TYR A 8 -2.35 -8.57 -7.06
CA TYR A 8 -2.46 -7.53 -8.09
C TYR A 8 -3.82 -6.83 -8.06
N ARG A 9 -4.92 -7.59 -7.97
CA ARG A 9 -6.28 -7.02 -7.86
C ARG A 9 -6.45 -6.18 -6.59
N LEU A 10 -5.97 -6.67 -5.45
CA LEU A 10 -6.03 -5.92 -4.19
C LEU A 10 -5.18 -4.64 -4.25
N SER A 11 -4.01 -4.70 -4.89
CA SER A 11 -3.16 -3.53 -5.12
C SER A 11 -3.84 -2.50 -6.02
N LEU A 12 -4.50 -2.92 -7.09
CA LEU A 12 -5.27 -2.04 -7.98
C LEU A 12 -6.46 -1.40 -7.26
N MET A 13 -7.22 -2.17 -6.48
CA MET A 13 -8.33 -1.65 -5.68
C MET A 13 -7.84 -0.63 -4.66
N ALA A 14 -6.74 -0.92 -3.97
CA ALA A 14 -6.15 0.00 -3.01
C ALA A 14 -5.65 1.28 -3.68
N ALA A 15 -5.01 1.17 -4.85
CA ALA A 15 -4.58 2.31 -5.64
C ALA A 15 -5.77 3.17 -6.11
N ALA A 16 -6.86 2.54 -6.57
CA ALA A 16 -8.07 3.24 -7.01
C ALA A 16 -8.73 4.01 -5.85
N VAL A 17 -8.83 3.40 -4.67
CA VAL A 17 -9.37 4.06 -3.47
C VAL A 17 -8.49 5.24 -3.05
N CYS A 18 -7.17 5.07 -3.03
CA CYS A 18 -6.23 6.15 -2.71
C CYS A 18 -6.31 7.29 -3.73
N LEU A 19 -6.46 6.97 -5.02
CA LEU A 19 -6.60 7.97 -6.07
C LEU A 19 -7.91 8.75 -5.92
N ALA A 20 -9.03 8.07 -5.67
CA ALA A 20 -10.32 8.72 -5.44
C ALA A 20 -10.27 9.65 -4.21
N ALA A 21 -9.68 9.18 -3.11
CA ALA A 21 -9.49 9.97 -1.90
C ALA A 21 -8.55 11.18 -2.13
N ALA A 22 -7.49 11.02 -2.94
CA ALA A 22 -6.59 12.11 -3.30
C ALA A 22 -7.27 13.14 -4.20
N VAL A 23 -8.09 12.72 -5.17
CA VAL A 23 -8.88 13.62 -6.04
C VAL A 23 -9.89 14.40 -5.21
N ALA A 24 -10.59 13.74 -4.28
CA ALA A 24 -11.50 14.41 -3.36
C ALA A 24 -10.77 15.44 -2.47
N ALA A 25 -9.59 15.09 -1.95
CA ALA A 25 -8.77 16.01 -1.15
C ALA A 25 -8.24 17.20 -1.97
N ALA A 26 -7.91 16.99 -3.25
CA ALA A 26 -7.50 18.05 -4.15
C ALA A 26 -8.66 18.99 -4.50
N ALA A 27 -9.88 18.48 -4.62
CA ALA A 27 -11.09 19.27 -4.89
C ALA A 27 -11.53 20.16 -3.71
N ILE A 28 -11.08 19.85 -2.48
CA ILE A 28 -11.35 20.63 -1.25
C ILE A 28 -10.12 21.51 -0.91
N ASP A 29 -9.30 21.87 -1.91
CA ASP A 29 -8.15 22.77 -1.80
C ASP A 29 -6.99 22.30 -0.88
N SER A 30 -6.77 20.99 -0.74
CA SER A 30 -5.62 20.47 0.01
C SER A 30 -4.73 19.57 -0.82
N LEU A 31 -3.99 20.17 -1.76
CA LEU A 31 -2.94 19.49 -2.55
C LEU A 31 -1.93 18.75 -1.67
N SER A 32 -1.58 19.32 -0.51
CA SER A 32 -0.69 18.69 0.46
C SER A 32 -1.29 17.44 1.12
N LEU A 33 -2.61 17.42 1.33
CA LEU A 33 -3.33 16.25 1.83
C LEU A 33 -3.44 15.18 0.74
N ALA A 34 -3.78 15.57 -0.49
CA ALA A 34 -3.84 14.68 -1.65
C ALA A 34 -2.47 14.01 -1.89
N GLY A 35 -1.39 14.78 -1.85
CA GLY A 35 -0.02 14.27 -1.91
C GLY A 35 0.27 13.25 -0.80
N GLY A 36 -0.20 13.52 0.43
CA GLY A 36 -0.10 12.59 1.55
C GLY A 36 -0.82 11.28 1.33
N ILE A 37 -2.06 11.34 0.85
CA ILE A 37 -2.87 10.15 0.56
C ILE A 37 -2.20 9.27 -0.50
N LEU A 38 -1.72 9.88 -1.58
CA LEU A 38 -1.00 9.14 -2.63
C LEU A 38 0.29 8.51 -2.09
N LEU A 39 1.04 9.25 -1.28
CA LEU A 39 2.31 8.78 -0.71
C LEU A 39 2.07 7.63 0.28
N GLY A 40 1.08 7.76 1.18
CA GLY A 40 0.65 6.72 2.10
C GLY A 40 0.12 5.48 1.37
N GLY A 41 -0.67 5.68 0.31
CA GLY A 41 -1.16 4.61 -0.55
C GLY A 41 -0.02 3.85 -1.23
N ALA A 42 0.95 4.57 -1.82
CA ALA A 42 2.12 3.97 -2.44
C ALA A 42 2.94 3.15 -1.44
N LEU A 43 3.17 3.69 -0.23
CA LEU A 43 3.85 2.98 0.86
C LEU A 43 3.10 1.71 1.28
N GLY A 44 1.77 1.81 1.45
CA GLY A 44 0.94 0.68 1.81
C GLY A 44 0.89 -0.41 0.73
N VAL A 45 0.90 -0.05 -0.55
CA VAL A 45 0.86 -1.01 -1.68
C VAL A 45 2.23 -1.65 -1.93
N THR A 46 3.32 -0.98 -1.56
CA THR A 46 4.70 -1.48 -1.73
C THR A 46 4.93 -2.93 -1.28
N PRO A 47 4.52 -3.38 -0.07
CA PRO A 47 4.67 -4.77 0.35
C PRO A 47 3.94 -5.77 -0.56
N PHE A 48 2.79 -5.40 -1.14
CA PHE A 48 2.06 -6.25 -2.10
C PHE A 48 2.78 -6.38 -3.43
N ALA A 49 3.42 -5.30 -3.89
CA ALA A 49 4.22 -5.32 -5.11
C ALA A 49 5.53 -6.11 -4.98
N THR A 50 6.16 -6.10 -3.79
CA THR A 50 7.42 -6.82 -3.54
C THR A 50 7.23 -8.27 -3.09
N TRP A 51 6.05 -8.66 -2.58
CA TRP A 51 5.77 -10.03 -2.14
C TRP A 51 6.02 -11.13 -3.17
N PRO A 52 5.67 -10.97 -4.47
CA PRO A 52 5.95 -11.98 -5.50
C PRO A 52 7.43 -12.29 -5.67
N ILE A 53 8.30 -11.34 -5.31
CA ILE A 53 9.76 -11.46 -5.35
C ILE A 53 10.28 -12.14 -4.07
N ILE A 54 9.65 -11.85 -2.93
CA ILE A 54 9.98 -12.41 -1.61
C ILE A 54 9.55 -13.89 -1.52
N LEU A 55 8.41 -14.24 -2.10
CA LEU A 55 7.81 -15.57 -2.04
C LEU A 55 8.38 -16.54 -3.09
N LYS A 56 9.39 -16.16 -3.88
CA LYS A 56 10.04 -17.08 -4.83
C LYS A 56 10.87 -18.12 -4.05
N PRO A 57 10.63 -19.44 -4.24
CA PRO A 57 11.46 -20.48 -3.64
C PRO A 57 12.91 -20.34 -4.15
N GLY A 58 13.88 -20.42 -3.24
CA GLY A 58 15.33 -20.37 -3.55
C GLY A 58 16.04 -19.04 -3.28
N ARG A 59 15.35 -17.95 -2.94
CA ARG A 59 16.02 -16.70 -2.50
C ARG A 59 16.36 -16.75 -1.01
N ARG A 60 17.64 -16.52 -0.66
CA ARG A 60 18.10 -16.40 0.73
C ARG A 60 17.39 -15.23 1.42
N ARG A 61 16.84 -15.45 2.61
CA ARG A 61 16.16 -14.42 3.44
C ARG A 61 16.95 -13.11 3.57
N TRP A 62 18.28 -13.21 3.65
CA TRP A 62 19.19 -12.07 3.72
C TRP A 62 19.13 -11.14 2.50
N VAL A 63 18.93 -11.67 1.28
CA VAL A 63 18.79 -10.87 0.05
C VAL A 63 17.48 -10.08 0.06
N VAL A 64 16.43 -10.63 0.64
CA VAL A 64 15.15 -9.92 0.83
C VAL A 64 15.31 -8.78 1.84
N MET A 65 16.00 -9.02 2.97
CA MET A 65 16.28 -7.98 3.96
C MET A 65 17.16 -6.86 3.37
N LEU A 66 18.19 -7.21 2.61
CA LEU A 66 19.06 -6.25 1.91
C LEU A 66 18.32 -5.39 0.87
N LEU A 67 17.22 -5.88 0.30
CA LEU A 67 16.39 -5.09 -0.63
C LEU A 67 15.32 -4.26 0.10
N LEU A 68 14.82 -4.73 1.24
CA LEU A 68 13.78 -4.04 2.01
C LEU A 68 14.34 -2.89 2.85
N LEU A 69 15.50 -3.07 3.51
CA LEU A 69 16.08 -2.05 4.39
C LEU A 69 16.36 -0.72 3.68
N PRO A 70 17.09 -0.71 2.55
CA PRO A 70 17.38 0.53 1.83
C PRO A 70 16.09 1.17 1.32
N LYS A 71 15.13 0.36 0.89
CA LYS A 71 13.84 0.83 0.39
C LYS A 71 13.03 1.53 1.48
N LEU A 72 12.94 0.94 2.66
CA LEU A 72 12.29 1.54 3.83
C LEU A 72 13.04 2.79 4.32
N GLY A 73 14.37 2.77 4.31
CA GLY A 73 15.20 3.93 4.66
C GLY A 73 14.97 5.11 3.71
N LEU A 74 14.97 4.86 2.40
CA LEU A 74 14.66 5.86 1.37
C LEU A 74 13.25 6.43 1.55
N TYR A 75 12.28 5.56 1.85
CA TYR A 75 10.91 6.01 2.13
C TYR A 75 10.81 6.87 3.38
N MET A 76 11.44 6.47 4.49
CA MET A 76 11.44 7.26 5.72
C MET A 76 12.14 8.61 5.51
N ALA A 77 13.27 8.64 4.80
CA ALA A 77 13.98 9.86 4.48
C ALA A 77 13.15 10.79 3.58
N ALA A 78 12.52 10.25 2.54
CA ALA A 78 11.64 11.00 1.66
C ALA A 78 10.41 11.53 2.41
N LEU A 79 9.79 10.70 3.25
CA LEU A 79 8.63 11.10 4.04
C LEU A 79 8.99 12.22 5.03
N TYR A 80 10.10 12.05 5.74
CA TYR A 80 10.62 13.06 6.66
C TYR A 80 10.88 14.38 5.93
N PHE A 81 11.55 14.34 4.78
CA PHE A 81 11.82 15.54 3.98
C PHE A 81 10.53 16.21 3.48
N LEU A 82 9.59 15.43 2.94
CA LEU A 82 8.34 15.96 2.38
C LEU A 82 7.42 16.55 3.46
N VAL A 83 7.39 15.95 4.65
CA VAL A 83 6.64 16.47 5.80
C VAL A 83 7.32 17.71 6.38
N THR A 84 8.63 17.69 6.60
CA THR A 84 9.36 18.84 7.16
C THR A 84 9.37 20.05 6.22
N ARG A 85 9.32 19.84 4.90
CA ARG A 85 9.15 20.89 3.89
C ARG A 85 7.70 21.38 3.73
N GLY A 86 6.75 20.81 4.46
CA GLY A 86 5.32 21.16 4.36
C GLY A 86 4.67 20.78 3.02
N ILE A 87 5.36 19.98 2.19
CA ILE A 87 4.85 19.54 0.89
C ILE A 87 3.70 18.56 1.10
N VAL A 88 3.82 17.69 2.12
CA VAL A 88 2.85 16.63 2.39
C VAL A 88 2.36 16.70 3.83
N ARG A 89 1.04 16.59 4.04
CA ARG A 89 0.47 16.46 5.38
C ARG A 89 0.61 15.02 5.90
N PRO A 90 1.15 14.81 7.12
CA PRO A 90 1.31 13.47 7.68
C PRO A 90 -0.03 12.76 7.85
N PHE A 91 -1.11 13.50 8.14
CA PHE A 91 -2.46 12.97 8.23
C PHE A 91 -2.92 12.31 6.92
N GLY A 92 -2.57 12.88 5.75
CA GLY A 92 -2.86 12.29 4.46
C GLY A 92 -2.16 10.95 4.26
N VAL A 93 -0.91 10.85 4.71
CA VAL A 93 -0.14 9.59 4.66
C VAL A 93 -0.83 8.50 5.47
N PHE A 94 -1.32 8.82 6.68
CA PHE A 94 -2.08 7.87 7.48
C PHE A 94 -3.35 7.41 6.78
N ILE A 95 -4.13 8.32 6.18
CA ILE A 95 -5.34 7.97 5.41
C ILE A 95 -4.99 6.97 4.29
N GLY A 96 -3.95 7.26 3.50
CA GLY A 96 -3.52 6.38 2.42
C GLY A 96 -3.11 4.98 2.91
N LEU A 97 -2.33 4.89 4.00
CA LEU A 97 -1.95 3.62 4.61
C LEU A 97 -3.16 2.82 5.11
N THR A 98 -4.07 3.48 5.83
CA THR A 98 -5.28 2.84 6.38
C THR A 98 -6.20 2.33 5.27
N ALA A 99 -6.33 3.07 4.17
CA ALA A 99 -7.10 2.62 3.02
C ALA A 99 -6.55 1.31 2.44
N VAL A 100 -5.22 1.20 2.29
CA VAL A 100 -4.59 -0.03 1.79
C VAL A 100 -4.79 -1.20 2.75
N ILE A 101 -4.61 -0.99 4.06
CA ILE A 101 -4.81 -2.04 5.07
C ILE A 101 -6.26 -2.52 5.04
N THR A 102 -7.22 -1.60 4.93
CA THR A 102 -8.65 -1.92 4.87
C THR A 102 -9.00 -2.75 3.64
N VAL A 103 -8.52 -2.34 2.46
CA VAL A 103 -8.73 -3.10 1.21
C VAL A 103 -8.11 -4.50 1.31
N ALA A 104 -6.91 -4.62 1.85
CA ALA A 104 -6.25 -5.92 2.03
C ALA A 104 -7.03 -6.83 3.00
N PHE A 105 -7.51 -6.28 4.12
CA PHE A 105 -8.27 -7.02 5.11
C PHE A 105 -9.61 -7.50 4.57
N LEU A 106 -10.38 -6.61 3.93
CA LEU A 106 -11.64 -6.94 3.27
C LEU A 106 -11.45 -7.97 2.16
N GLY A 107 -10.40 -7.82 1.34
CA GLY A 107 -10.06 -8.75 0.27
C GLY A 107 -9.74 -10.16 0.78
N CYS A 108 -9.01 -10.27 1.89
CA CYS A 108 -8.75 -11.55 2.55
C CYS A 108 -10.03 -12.17 3.13
N PHE A 109 -10.87 -11.38 3.81
CA PHE A 109 -12.13 -11.85 4.36
C PHE A 109 -13.10 -12.34 3.29
N ALA A 110 -13.26 -11.58 2.20
CA ALA A 110 -14.10 -11.96 1.08
C ALA A 110 -13.66 -13.31 0.49
N ARG A 111 -12.36 -13.52 0.32
CA ARG A 111 -11.83 -14.80 -0.18
C ARG A 111 -12.11 -15.96 0.78
N LEU A 112 -11.98 -15.74 2.10
CA LEU A 112 -12.28 -16.75 3.11
C LEU A 112 -13.78 -17.10 3.12
N ALA A 113 -14.66 -16.12 2.92
CA ALA A 113 -16.10 -16.33 2.82
C ALA A 113 -16.46 -17.17 1.58
N SER A 114 -15.95 -16.80 0.39
CA SER A 114 -16.20 -17.55 -0.85
C SER A 114 -15.67 -18.99 -0.79
N ALA A 115 -14.56 -19.23 -0.11
CA ALA A 115 -14.01 -20.58 0.07
C ALA A 115 -14.89 -21.47 0.95
N ARG A 116 -15.66 -20.89 1.90
CA ARG A 116 -16.61 -21.64 2.73
C ARG A 116 -17.87 -22.03 1.98
N GLU A 117 -18.33 -21.19 1.06
CA GLU A 117 -19.50 -21.47 0.22
C GLU A 117 -19.22 -22.60 -0.79
N ALA A 118 -18.02 -22.66 -1.36
CA ALA A 118 -17.65 -23.69 -2.35
C ALA A 118 -17.49 -25.12 -1.77
N VAL A 119 -17.55 -25.27 -0.43
CA VAL A 119 -17.43 -26.56 0.26
C VAL A 119 -18.81 -27.10 0.70
N ARG A 120 -19.87 -26.30 0.56
CA ARG A 120 -21.26 -26.72 0.79
C ARG A 120 -21.94 -27.12 -0.51
#